data_AF-A0A972J8W2-F1
#
_entry.id   AF-A0A972J8W2-F1
#
_cell.length_a   1.000
_cell.length_b   1.000
_cell.length_c   1.000
_cell.angle_alpha   90.00
_cell.angle_beta   90.00
_cell.angle_gamma   90.00
#
_symmetry.space_group_name_H-M   'P 1'
#
loop_
_entity.id
_entity.type
_entity.pdbx_description
1 polymer ?
#
loop_
_entity_poly.entity_id
_entity_poly.type
_entity_poly.pdbx_seq_one_letter_code
_entity_poly.pdbx_strand_id
1 'polypeptide(L)'
;NRNYAIGIFASSLLGGLIGFLGHNYFPAKVFMGDTGSLFLGGAIAGLAISFDMPLILVVLCLMFVIETLSDIIQVSYFKLSGGKRVFKMAPFHHHLEMGGWTGKKWSETELFTLYLSISTVCAIISFMGIYNRF
;
A
#
# COMPACT_ATOMS: atom_id res chain seq x y z
N ASN A 1 -15.13 24.62 8.67
CA ASN A 1 -14.32 24.96 7.47
C ASN A 1 -13.16 24.01 7.19
N ARG A 2 -12.23 23.73 8.12
CA ARG A 2 -11.09 22.80 7.88
C ARG A 2 -11.52 21.36 7.52
N ASN A 3 -12.42 20.77 8.31
CA ASN A 3 -12.84 19.37 8.10
C ASN A 3 -13.53 19.15 6.74
N TYR A 4 -14.31 20.14 6.28
CA TYR A 4 -14.92 20.11 4.95
C TYR A 4 -13.88 20.12 3.84
N ALA A 5 -12.85 20.97 3.92
CA ALA A 5 -11.79 21.03 2.92
C ALA A 5 -11.01 19.72 2.83
N ILE A 6 -10.70 19.10 3.98
CA ILE A 6 -10.02 17.80 4.05
C ILE A 6 -10.90 16.70 3.44
N GLY A 7 -12.20 16.70 3.76
CA GLY A 7 -13.16 15.76 3.19
C GLY A 7 -13.26 15.88 1.66
N ILE A 8 -13.37 17.11 1.14
CA ILE A 8 -13.39 17.36 -0.31
C ILE A 8 -12.12 16.85 -0.97
N PHE A 9 -10.94 17.17 -0.41
CA PHE A 9 -9.67 16.70 -0.95
C PHE A 9 -9.60 15.15 -0.99
N ALA A 10 -9.96 14.48 0.09
CA ALA A 10 -9.97 13.02 0.16
C ALA A 10 -10.96 12.40 -0.85
N SER A 11 -12.16 12.97 -0.99
CA SER A 11 -13.15 12.51 -1.97
C SER A 11 -12.70 12.74 -3.42
N SER A 12 -12.07 13.88 -3.72
CA SER A 12 -11.50 14.15 -5.05
C SER A 12 -10.36 13.18 -5.39
N LEU A 13 -9.50 12.88 -4.41
CA LEU A 13 -8.43 11.91 -4.56
C LEU A 13 -8.98 10.51 -4.85
N LEU A 14 -10.00 10.07 -4.10
CA LEU A 14 -10.69 8.80 -4.33
C LEU A 14 -11.30 8.74 -5.74
N GLY A 15 -12.01 9.79 -6.17
CA GLY A 15 -12.59 9.87 -7.51
C GLY A 15 -11.54 9.77 -8.62
N GLY A 16 -10.42 10.47 -8.47
CA GLY A 16 -9.29 10.38 -9.40
C GLY A 16 -8.69 8.98 -9.47
N LEU A 17 -8.55 8.30 -8.33
CA LEU A 17 -8.03 6.93 -8.28
C LEU A 17 -8.96 5.89 -8.88
N ILE A 18 -10.28 6.05 -8.70
CA ILE A 18 -11.27 5.18 -9.35
C ILE A 18 -11.19 5.34 -10.89
N GLY A 19 -11.09 6.57 -11.38
CA GLY A 19 -10.91 6.84 -12.81
C GLY A 19 -9.58 6.30 -13.36
N PHE A 20 -8.50 6.43 -12.59
CA PHE A 20 -7.19 5.86 -12.93
C PHE A 20 -7.23 4.33 -12.97
N LEU A 21 -7.88 3.69 -11.99
CA LEU A 21 -7.98 2.23 -11.89
C LEU A 21 -8.60 1.62 -13.15
N GLY A 22 -9.60 2.25 -13.77
CA GLY A 22 -10.17 1.76 -15.03
C GLY A 22 -9.16 1.65 -16.20
N HIS A 23 -8.09 2.44 -16.17
CA HIS A 23 -7.01 2.43 -17.17
C HIS A 23 -5.78 1.64 -16.72
N ASN A 24 -5.64 1.44 -15.41
CA ASN A 24 -4.50 0.76 -14.80
C ASN A 24 -4.78 -0.71 -14.45
N TYR A 25 -6.04 -1.11 -14.33
CA TYR A 25 -6.43 -2.50 -14.06
C TYR A 25 -5.92 -3.43 -15.16
N PHE A 26 -5.50 -4.63 -14.77
CA PHE A 26 -4.83 -5.58 -15.65
C PHE A 26 -5.65 -5.88 -16.93
N PRO A 27 -5.06 -5.79 -18.14
CA PRO A 27 -3.69 -5.34 -18.44
C PRO A 27 -3.55 -3.81 -18.45
N ALA A 28 -2.58 -3.28 -17.69
CA ALA A 28 -2.39 -1.84 -17.51
C ALA A 28 -2.05 -1.11 -18.82
N LYS A 29 -2.79 -0.02 -19.10
CA LYS A 29 -2.53 0.89 -20.24
C LYS A 29 -1.75 2.13 -19.82
N VAL A 30 -1.93 2.55 -18.58
CA VAL A 30 -1.26 3.71 -17.98
C VAL A 30 -0.64 3.27 -16.67
N PHE A 31 0.64 3.58 -16.49
CA PHE A 31 1.36 3.37 -15.23
C PHE A 31 1.30 4.62 -14.37
N MET A 32 1.23 4.43 -13.06
CA MET A 32 1.14 5.52 -12.09
C MET A 32 2.41 6.39 -12.06
N GLY A 33 3.57 5.74 -12.18
CA GLY A 33 4.88 6.37 -12.07
C GLY A 33 5.17 6.97 -10.69
N ASP A 34 6.38 7.53 -10.56
CA ASP A 34 6.85 8.12 -9.28
C ASP A 34 6.05 9.36 -8.88
N THR A 35 5.59 10.14 -9.86
CA THR A 35 4.76 11.33 -9.61
C THR A 35 3.49 10.97 -8.85
N GLY A 36 2.79 9.92 -9.28
CA GLY A 36 1.56 9.50 -8.64
C GLY A 36 1.82 8.82 -7.29
N SER A 37 2.78 7.88 -7.24
CA SER A 37 3.03 7.09 -6.04
C SER A 37 3.55 7.94 -4.87
N LEU A 38 4.51 8.84 -5.12
CA LEU A 38 5.04 9.74 -4.10
C LEU A 38 4.01 10.78 -3.65
N PHE A 39 3.20 11.31 -4.58
CA PHE A 39 2.09 12.20 -4.24
C PHE A 39 1.08 11.51 -3.32
N LEU A 40 0.63 10.29 -3.65
CA LEU A 40 -0.31 9.56 -2.80
C LEU A 40 0.26 9.25 -1.41
N GLY A 41 1.53 8.84 -1.33
CA GLY A 41 2.20 8.61 -0.06
C GLY A 41 2.20 9.87 0.81
N GLY A 42 2.58 11.01 0.22
CA GLY A 42 2.55 12.31 0.88
C GLY A 42 1.14 12.77 1.27
N ALA A 43 0.14 12.55 0.41
CA ALA A 43 -1.25 12.90 0.66
C ALA A 43 -1.83 12.11 1.85
N ILE A 44 -1.61 10.78 1.89
CA ILE A 44 -2.08 9.93 3.00
C ILE A 44 -1.39 10.32 4.32
N ALA A 45 -0.08 10.57 4.30
CA ALA A 45 0.65 11.02 5.48
C ALA A 45 0.17 12.41 5.95
N GLY A 46 -0.02 13.35 5.02
CA GLY A 46 -0.54 14.69 5.30
C GLY A 46 -1.95 14.67 5.88
N LEU A 47 -2.83 13.77 5.39
CA LEU A 47 -4.16 13.54 5.95
C LEU A 47 -4.08 13.03 7.39
N ALA A 48 -3.25 12.01 7.66
CA ALA A 48 -3.11 11.45 9.01
C ALA A 48 -2.57 12.48 10.03
N ILE A 49 -1.61 13.30 9.63
CA ILE A 49 -1.11 14.42 10.45
C ILE A 49 -2.20 15.48 10.64
N SER A 50 -2.97 15.79 9.58
CA SER A 50 -4.06 16.77 9.66
C SER A 50 -5.20 16.34 10.58
N PHE A 51 -5.34 15.05 10.89
CA PHE A 51 -6.28 14.54 11.89
C PHE A 51 -5.65 14.30 13.27
N ASP A 52 -4.38 14.67 13.46
CA ASP A 52 -3.61 14.41 14.68
C ASP A 52 -3.57 12.92 15.05
N MET A 53 -3.48 12.06 14.03
CA MET A 53 -3.54 10.60 14.15
C MET A 53 -2.45 9.89 13.33
N PRO A 54 -1.17 10.26 13.43
CA PRO A 54 -0.10 9.66 12.63
C PRO A 54 0.05 8.15 12.85
N LEU A 55 -0.22 7.67 14.07
CA LEU A 55 -0.10 6.25 14.41
C LEU A 55 -1.10 5.35 13.68
N ILE A 56 -2.20 5.90 13.13
CA ILE A 56 -3.15 5.11 12.35
C ILE A 56 -2.51 4.52 11.09
N LEU A 57 -1.48 5.17 10.55
CA LEU A 57 -0.79 4.75 9.33
C LEU A 57 -0.16 3.36 9.46
N VAL A 58 0.24 2.95 10.68
CA VAL A 58 0.84 1.63 10.91
C VAL A 58 -0.15 0.52 10.57
N VAL A 59 -1.42 0.70 10.95
CA VAL A 59 -2.48 -0.29 10.69
C VAL A 59 -3.09 -0.06 9.31
N LEU A 60 -3.42 1.19 8.97
CA LEU A 60 -4.08 1.55 7.71
C LEU A 60 -3.22 1.22 6.49
N CYS A 61 -1.90 1.44 6.57
CA CYS A 61 -0.96 1.22 5.49
C CYS A 61 -0.10 -0.04 5.70
N LEU A 62 -0.62 -1.03 6.44
CA LEU A 62 0.14 -2.24 6.81
C LEU A 62 0.78 -2.93 5.59
N MET A 63 0.08 -3.01 4.46
CA MET A 63 0.65 -3.59 3.24
C MET A 63 1.83 -2.77 2.68
N PHE A 64 1.78 -1.44 2.72
CA PHE A 64 2.92 -0.59 2.32
C PHE A 64 4.11 -0.79 3.26
N VAL A 65 3.84 -0.97 4.55
CA VAL A 65 4.86 -1.27 5.56
C VAL A 65 5.51 -2.64 5.27
N ILE A 66 4.72 -3.68 5.02
CA ILE A 66 5.24 -5.02 4.69
C ILE A 66 6.13 -4.98 3.44
N GLU A 67 5.68 -4.28 2.39
CA GLU A 67 6.46 -4.16 1.15
C GLU A 67 7.80 -3.47 1.40
N THR A 68 7.77 -2.32 2.07
CA THR A 68 8.99 -1.55 2.40
C THR A 68 9.93 -2.34 3.31
N LEU A 69 9.39 -3.02 4.33
CA LEU A 69 10.19 -3.85 5.23
C LEU A 69 10.80 -5.05 4.52
N SER A 70 10.10 -5.63 3.54
CA SER A 70 10.63 -6.76 2.77
C SER A 70 11.89 -6.37 2.00
N ASP A 71 11.93 -5.17 1.40
CA ASP A 71 13.11 -4.63 0.73
C ASP A 71 14.25 -4.34 1.72
N ILE A 72 13.94 -3.69 2.85
CA ILE A 72 14.94 -3.38 3.88
C ILE A 72 15.59 -4.67 4.41
N ILE A 73 14.77 -5.69 4.71
CA ILE A 73 15.25 -7.00 5.18
C ILE A 73 16.10 -7.67 4.09
N GLN A 74 15.61 -7.70 2.85
CA GLN A 74 16.30 -8.34 1.74
C GLN A 74 17.67 -7.70 1.48
N VAL A 75 17.74 -6.37 1.38
CA VAL A 75 18.99 -5.65 1.10
C VAL A 75 19.96 -5.78 2.28
N SER A 76 19.47 -5.62 3.51
CA SER A 76 20.27 -5.78 4.73
C SER A 76 20.87 -7.19 4.81
N TYR A 77 20.05 -8.22 4.61
CA TYR A 77 20.51 -9.61 4.67
C TYR A 77 21.45 -9.96 3.53
N PHE A 78 21.19 -9.49 2.30
CA PHE A 78 22.07 -9.74 1.15
C PHE A 78 23.49 -9.21 1.41
N LYS A 79 23.59 -8.02 2.00
CA LYS A 79 24.87 -7.41 2.39
C LYS A 79 25.56 -8.18 3.53
N LEU A 80 24.82 -8.56 4.58
CA LEU A 80 25.37 -9.25 5.75
C LEU A 80 25.78 -10.71 5.48
N SER A 81 25.05 -11.39 4.61
CA SER A 81 25.25 -12.82 4.33
C SER A 81 26.22 -13.12 3.18
N GLY A 82 26.78 -12.09 2.55
CA GLY A 82 27.66 -12.23 1.39
C GLY A 82 26.93 -12.71 0.13
N GLY A 83 25.68 -12.29 -0.07
CA GLY A 83 24.93 -12.55 -1.29
C GLY A 83 23.79 -13.57 -1.18
N LYS A 84 23.42 -14.02 0.02
CA LYS A 84 22.22 -14.86 0.21
C LYS A 84 20.97 -13.99 0.25
N ARG A 85 19.82 -14.57 -0.08
CA ARG A 85 18.52 -13.89 -0.15
C ARG A 85 17.54 -14.51 0.84
N VAL A 86 16.72 -13.68 1.51
CA VAL A 86 15.65 -14.16 2.41
C VAL A 86 14.41 -14.48 1.59
N PHE A 87 13.97 -13.52 0.79
CA PHE A 87 12.90 -13.67 -0.19
C PHE A 87 13.49 -14.04 -1.53
N LYS A 88 12.79 -14.87 -2.32
CA LYS A 88 13.20 -15.15 -3.70
C LYS A 88 13.45 -13.87 -4.51
N MET A 89 12.59 -12.86 -4.34
CA MET A 89 12.75 -11.48 -4.81
C MET A 89 12.03 -10.55 -3.83
N ALA A 90 12.53 -9.34 -3.67
CA ALA A 90 11.84 -8.26 -2.99
C ALA A 90 11.49 -7.18 -4.05
N PRO A 91 10.35 -6.46 -3.90
CA PRO A 91 9.44 -6.47 -2.76
C PRO A 91 8.58 -7.75 -2.64
N PHE A 92 7.73 -7.83 -1.61
CA PHE A 92 6.99 -9.03 -1.23
C PHE A 92 6.02 -9.53 -2.31
N HIS A 93 5.40 -8.66 -3.11
CA HIS A 93 4.58 -9.12 -4.24
C HIS A 93 5.40 -9.93 -5.26
N HIS A 94 6.64 -9.54 -5.60
CA HIS A 94 7.49 -10.33 -6.48
C HIS A 94 7.91 -11.66 -5.85
N HIS A 95 8.06 -11.71 -4.52
CA HIS A 95 8.24 -12.97 -3.82
C HIS A 95 7.08 -13.95 -4.11
N LEU A 96 5.84 -13.46 -4.11
CA LEU A 96 4.63 -14.24 -4.40
C LEU A 96 4.53 -14.63 -5.88
N GLU A 97 4.84 -13.73 -6.81
CA GLU A 97 4.89 -14.04 -8.26
C GLU A 97 5.83 -15.20 -8.57
N MET A 98 6.95 -15.29 -7.85
CA MET A 98 7.93 -16.38 -8.01
C MET A 98 7.60 -17.62 -7.15
N GLY A 99 6.40 -17.67 -6.57
CA GLY A 99 5.92 -18.76 -5.73
C GLY A 99 6.74 -18.96 -4.47
N GLY A 100 7.20 -17.86 -3.87
CA GLY A 100 8.01 -17.85 -2.66
C GLY A 100 7.27 -18.28 -1.40
N TRP A 101 5.93 -18.14 -1.38
CA TRP A 101 5.13 -18.46 -0.21
C TRP A 101 4.62 -19.91 -0.19
N THR A 102 3.79 -20.32 -1.15
CA THR A 102 3.15 -21.65 -1.18
C THR A 102 3.64 -22.53 -2.33
N GLY A 103 4.68 -22.12 -3.05
CA GLY A 103 5.13 -22.77 -4.29
C GLY A 103 4.27 -22.45 -5.52
N LYS A 104 3.02 -22.01 -5.34
CA LYS A 104 2.16 -21.46 -6.40
C LYS A 104 2.67 -20.09 -6.84
N LYS A 105 2.86 -19.86 -8.15
CA LYS A 105 3.10 -18.54 -8.72
C LYS A 105 1.78 -17.77 -8.78
N TRP A 106 1.76 -16.58 -8.20
CA TRP A 106 0.57 -15.72 -8.16
C TRP A 106 0.50 -14.86 -9.42
N SER A 107 -0.70 -14.71 -9.97
CA SER A 107 -0.99 -13.77 -11.07
C SER A 107 -1.23 -12.36 -10.53
N GLU A 108 -1.09 -11.35 -11.39
CA GLU A 108 -1.30 -9.94 -11.03
C GLU A 108 -2.70 -9.69 -10.44
N THR A 109 -3.73 -10.32 -11.01
CA THR A 109 -5.11 -10.21 -10.50
C THR A 109 -5.28 -10.84 -9.11
N GLU A 110 -4.61 -11.96 -8.83
CA GLU A 110 -4.64 -12.60 -7.50
C GLU A 110 -3.91 -11.76 -6.45
N LEU A 111 -2.77 -11.16 -6.83
CA LEU A 111 -2.03 -10.24 -5.97
C LEU A 111 -2.86 -8.99 -5.68
N PHE A 112 -3.43 -8.38 -6.70
CA PHE A 112 -4.34 -7.24 -6.56
C PHE A 112 -5.47 -7.57 -5.58
N THR A 113 -6.12 -8.73 -5.74
CA THR A 113 -7.21 -9.17 -4.86
C THR A 113 -6.75 -9.37 -3.42
N LEU A 114 -5.59 -10.02 -3.21
CA LEU A 114 -5.02 -10.24 -1.89
C LEU A 114 -4.69 -8.91 -1.20
N TYR A 115 -3.98 -8.02 -1.89
CA TYR A 115 -3.54 -6.73 -1.34
C TYR A 115 -4.73 -5.82 -1.05
N LEU A 116 -5.71 -5.79 -1.94
CA LEU A 116 -6.95 -5.03 -1.75
C LEU A 116 -7.74 -5.56 -0.56
N SER A 117 -7.89 -6.89 -0.43
CA SER A 117 -8.66 -7.49 0.65
C SER A 117 -8.03 -7.20 2.02
N ILE A 118 -6.71 -7.38 2.16
CA ILE A 118 -5.99 -7.07 3.41
C ILE A 118 -6.08 -5.57 3.71
N SER A 119 -5.84 -4.71 2.72
CA SER A 119 -5.90 -3.24 2.91
C SER A 119 -7.31 -2.78 3.31
N THR A 120 -8.35 -3.39 2.75
CA THR A 120 -9.75 -3.11 3.10
C THR A 120 -10.04 -3.52 4.55
N VAL A 121 -9.60 -4.72 4.97
CA VAL A 121 -9.75 -5.16 6.36
C VAL A 121 -9.01 -4.22 7.32
N CYS A 122 -7.77 -3.85 6.99
CA CYS A 122 -6.99 -2.88 7.74
C CYS A 122 -7.68 -1.51 7.84
N ALA A 123 -8.32 -1.05 6.76
CA ALA A 123 -9.08 0.20 6.76
C ALA A 123 -10.33 0.12 7.67
N ILE A 124 -11.06 -0.99 7.66
CA ILE A 124 -12.21 -1.21 8.55
C ILE A 124 -11.76 -1.25 10.01
N ILE A 125 -10.69 -1.98 10.32
CA ILE A 125 -10.11 -2.03 11.68
C ILE A 125 -9.67 -0.63 12.13
N SER A 126 -8.98 0.09 11.25
CA SER A 126 -8.52 1.45 11.53
C SER A 126 -9.70 2.39 11.81
N PHE A 127 -10.76 2.30 11.00
CA PHE A 127 -11.99 3.07 11.20
C PHE A 127 -12.67 2.75 12.53
N MET A 128 -12.85 1.47 12.86
CA MET A 128 -13.45 1.04 14.14
C MET A 128 -12.64 1.54 15.33
N GLY A 129 -11.31 1.52 15.25
CA GLY A 129 -10.43 2.00 16.32
C GLY A 129 -10.55 3.50 16.59
N ILE A 130 -11.12 4.27 15.67
CA ILE A 130 -11.17 5.73 15.75
C ILE A 130 -12.59 6.29 15.70
N TYR A 131 -13.60 5.47 15.43
CA TYR A 131 -14.97 5.93 15.23
C TYR A 131 -15.53 6.70 16.43
N ASN A 132 -15.15 6.30 17.66
CA ASN A 132 -15.57 6.96 18.90
C ASN A 132 -14.80 8.26 19.21
N ARG A 133 -13.86 8.67 18.36
CA ARG A 133 -13.05 9.89 18.55
C ARG A 133 -13.77 11.14 18.02
N PHE A 134 -14.76 10.97 17.16
CA PHE A 134 -15.56 12.03 16.53
C PHE A 134 -16.98 12.03 17.10
#